data_AF-A0A9E2ZFC6-F1
#
_entry.id   AF-A0A9E2ZFC6-F1
#
_cell.length_a   1.000
_cell.length_b   1.000
_cell.length_c   1.000
_cell.angle_alpha   90.00
_cell.angle_beta   90.00
_cell.angle_gamma   90.00
#
_symmetry.space_group_name_H-M   'P 1'
#
loop_
_entity.id
_entity.type
_entity.pdbx_description
1 polymer ?
#
loop_
_entity_poly.entity_id
_entity_poly.type
_entity_poly.pdbx_seq_one_letter_code
_entity_poly.pdbx_strand_id
1 'polypeptide(L)'
;MRSGAAHRKTTLVAEVLGAAVGLLLFASCSAYVVTAMAGHSGDRDVNYVAHVREHGVGHGVTQLVGSNVCGELQRGQSGSAEVSRVSHGADGDFFTLAESEVIVYWAAHDLCPREVSRVSVSWQDGR
;
A
#
# COMPACT_ATOMS: atom_id res chain seq x y z
N MET A 1 -25.59 27.15 -66.06
CA MET A 1 -26.62 27.82 -65.23
C MET A 1 -26.14 27.82 -63.78
N ARG A 2 -26.16 29.01 -63.13
CA ARG A 2 -26.14 29.30 -61.68
C ARG A 2 -24.91 28.95 -60.82
N SER A 3 -24.17 30.01 -60.50
CA SER A 3 -23.84 30.56 -59.16
C SER A 3 -23.73 29.64 -57.93
N GLY A 4 -22.70 29.86 -57.13
CA GLY A 4 -22.68 29.47 -55.72
C GLY A 4 -21.41 29.86 -54.97
N ALA A 5 -21.53 30.84 -54.07
CA ALA A 5 -20.47 31.52 -53.36
C ALA A 5 -19.63 30.68 -52.37
N ALA A 6 -18.47 31.26 -52.05
CA ALA A 6 -17.61 30.99 -50.90
C ALA A 6 -18.35 30.84 -49.57
N HIS A 7 -17.78 30.06 -48.63
CA HIS A 7 -17.39 30.55 -47.31
C HIS A 7 -16.67 29.46 -46.48
N ARG A 8 -15.39 29.73 -46.16
CA ARG A 8 -14.76 29.66 -44.83
C ARG A 8 -15.38 28.68 -43.81
N LYS A 9 -14.58 27.74 -43.27
CA LYS A 9 -13.79 27.93 -42.03
C LYS A 9 -13.20 26.60 -41.47
N THR A 10 -11.90 26.67 -41.18
CA THR A 10 -11.16 25.99 -40.10
C THR A 10 -11.04 24.46 -40.09
N THR A 11 -9.94 24.01 -40.70
CA THR A 11 -8.90 23.18 -40.09
C THR A 11 -9.10 22.77 -38.62
N LEU A 12 -9.18 21.46 -38.36
CA LEU A 12 -8.27 20.76 -37.47
C LEU A 12 -8.25 19.27 -37.81
N VAL A 13 -7.18 18.96 -38.55
CA VAL A 13 -6.44 17.71 -38.76
C VAL A 13 -6.95 16.49 -37.97
N ALA A 14 -7.41 15.50 -38.74
CA ALA A 14 -6.93 14.12 -38.82
C ALA A 14 -6.00 13.67 -37.67
N GLU A 15 -6.08 12.47 -37.12
CA GLU A 15 -5.82 11.16 -37.74
C GLU A 15 -5.46 10.27 -36.52
N VAL A 16 -5.71 8.97 -36.40
CA VAL A 16 -5.29 7.90 -37.30
C VAL A 16 -6.08 6.64 -36.93
N LEU A 17 -6.63 6.01 -37.98
CA LEU A 17 -7.10 4.63 -38.04
C LEU A 17 -5.99 3.63 -37.72
N GLY A 18 -6.34 2.41 -37.33
CA GLY A 18 -5.65 1.26 -37.92
C GLY A 18 -5.49 0.06 -37.02
N ALA A 19 -6.23 -0.99 -37.37
CA ALA A 19 -5.95 -2.36 -36.99
C ALA A 19 -4.60 -2.82 -37.58
N ALA A 20 -3.80 -3.58 -36.82
CA ALA A 20 -3.22 -4.86 -37.23
C ALA A 20 -2.20 -5.37 -36.18
N VAL A 21 -2.27 -6.68 -35.98
CA VAL A 21 -1.47 -7.51 -35.09
C VAL A 21 0.01 -7.49 -35.47
N GLY A 22 0.89 -7.24 -34.48
CA GLY A 22 2.34 -7.37 -34.58
C GLY A 22 2.90 -7.91 -33.27
N LEU A 23 3.38 -9.15 -33.31
CA LEU A 23 3.79 -9.96 -32.17
C LEU A 23 5.21 -9.56 -31.68
N LEU A 24 5.31 -9.37 -30.35
CA LEU A 24 6.46 -9.56 -29.46
C LEU A 24 7.59 -8.52 -29.35
N LEU A 25 7.96 -8.37 -28.07
CA LEU A 25 9.09 -7.67 -27.45
C LEU A 25 8.88 -6.16 -27.25
N PHE A 26 8.44 -5.77 -26.06
CA PHE A 26 9.18 -4.85 -25.19
C PHE A 26 8.50 -4.78 -23.82
N ALA A 27 9.27 -5.12 -22.78
CA ALA A 27 9.11 -4.79 -21.37
C ALA A 27 7.69 -4.91 -20.77
N SER A 28 7.51 -5.98 -19.99
CA SER A 28 6.56 -6.03 -18.88
C SER A 28 6.87 -4.93 -17.86
N CYS A 29 6.50 -3.68 -18.14
CA CYS A 29 6.16 -2.75 -17.08
C CYS A 29 4.78 -3.19 -16.64
N SER A 30 4.75 -4.09 -15.65
CA SER A 30 3.55 -4.41 -14.90
C SER A 30 2.91 -3.09 -14.51
N ALA A 31 1.85 -2.71 -15.24
CA ALA A 31 0.88 -1.76 -14.75
C ALA A 31 0.18 -2.48 -13.60
N TYR A 32 0.85 -2.52 -12.45
CA TYR A 32 0.18 -2.69 -11.19
C TYR A 32 -0.79 -1.53 -11.14
N VAL A 33 -2.04 -1.82 -11.52
CA VAL A 33 -3.16 -1.06 -11.04
C VAL A 33 -3.05 -1.20 -9.52
N VAL A 34 -2.34 -0.26 -8.90
CA VAL A 34 -2.48 0.03 -7.48
C VAL A 34 -3.90 0.55 -7.38
N THR A 35 -4.83 -0.38 -7.35
CA THR A 35 -6.04 -0.21 -6.57
C THR A 35 -5.49 -0.01 -5.17
N ALA A 36 -5.27 1.26 -4.82
CA ALA A 36 -5.26 1.68 -3.44
C ALA A 36 -6.48 0.98 -2.86
N MET A 37 -6.26 -0.02 -2.01
CA MET A 37 -7.35 -0.70 -1.32
C MET A 37 -7.89 0.32 -0.31
N ALA A 38 -8.66 1.26 -0.83
CA ALA A 38 -9.58 2.10 -0.10
C ALA A 38 -10.62 1.15 0.49
N GLY A 39 -10.33 0.66 1.68
CA GLY A 39 -11.12 -0.38 2.31
C GLY A 39 -10.35 -1.17 3.36
N HIS A 40 -9.58 -0.50 4.22
CA HIS A 40 -9.43 -1.04 5.57
C HIS A 40 -10.75 -0.69 6.26
N SER A 41 -11.64 -1.68 6.33
CA SER A 41 -12.92 -1.54 7.02
C SER A 41 -12.62 -1.08 8.44
N GLY A 42 -13.19 0.03 8.90
CA GLY A 42 -12.83 0.65 10.18
C GLY A 42 -12.77 -0.31 11.38
N ASP A 43 -13.50 -1.42 11.34
CA ASP A 43 -13.43 -2.51 12.31
C ASP A 43 -12.04 -3.14 12.47
N ARG A 44 -11.29 -3.31 11.38
CA ARG A 44 -9.92 -3.87 11.41
C ARG A 44 -8.93 -2.92 12.04
N ASP A 45 -9.06 -1.63 11.75
CA ASP A 45 -8.21 -0.60 12.32
C ASP A 45 -8.48 -0.43 13.82
N VAL A 46 -9.74 -0.57 14.25
CA VAL A 46 -10.11 -0.60 15.67
C VAL A 46 -9.55 -1.84 16.36
N ASN A 47 -9.69 -3.03 15.75
CA ASN A 47 -9.16 -4.28 16.30
C ASN A 47 -7.63 -4.24 16.43
N TYR A 48 -6.94 -3.71 15.42
CA TYR A 48 -5.48 -3.53 15.46
C TYR A 48 -5.05 -2.70 16.68
N VAL A 49 -5.64 -1.52 16.88
CA VAL A 49 -5.28 -0.67 18.02
C VAL A 49 -5.63 -1.35 19.35
N ALA A 50 -6.75 -2.07 19.41
CA ALA A 50 -7.14 -2.82 20.59
C ALA A 50 -6.15 -3.93 20.92
N HIS A 51 -5.84 -4.82 19.98
CA HIS A 51 -4.92 -5.93 20.19
C HIS A 51 -3.52 -5.46 20.57
N VAL A 52 -3.00 -4.41 19.93
CA VAL A 52 -1.69 -3.86 20.26
C VAL A 52 -1.64 -3.35 21.70
N ARG A 53 -2.70 -2.67 22.17
CA ARG A 53 -2.81 -2.21 23.56
C ARG A 53 -2.99 -3.34 24.56
N GLU A 54 -3.78 -4.35 24.21
CA GLU A 54 -3.96 -5.55 25.04
C GLU A 54 -2.64 -6.29 25.25
N HIS A 55 -1.70 -6.18 24.31
CA HIS A 55 -0.37 -6.79 24.38
C HIS A 55 0.71 -5.84 24.93
N GLY A 56 0.30 -4.82 25.67
CA GLY A 56 1.19 -4.03 26.53
C GLY A 56 1.91 -2.89 25.84
N VAL A 57 1.61 -2.60 24.57
CA VAL A 57 2.09 -1.37 23.91
C VAL A 57 1.24 -0.20 24.42
N GLY A 58 1.92 0.80 24.98
CA GLY A 58 1.28 1.94 25.62
C GLY A 58 0.58 2.91 24.67
N HIS A 59 0.75 4.20 24.94
CA HIS A 59 0.20 5.26 24.10
C HIS A 59 1.03 5.44 22.81
N GLY A 60 0.49 6.15 21.82
CA GLY A 60 1.18 6.46 20.56
C GLY A 60 0.85 5.54 19.39
N VAL A 61 0.35 4.32 19.64
CA VAL A 61 -0.15 3.48 18.54
C VAL A 61 -1.43 4.05 17.95
N THR A 62 -1.40 4.26 16.63
CA THR A 62 -2.53 4.74 15.83
C THR A 62 -2.76 3.85 14.62
N GLN A 63 -3.94 3.96 14.02
CA GLN A 63 -4.28 3.27 12.77
C GLN A 63 -3.29 3.58 11.65
N LEU A 64 -2.70 4.78 11.65
CA LEU A 64 -1.70 5.20 10.67
C LEU A 64 -0.41 4.39 10.79
N VAL A 65 0.06 4.13 12.02
CA VAL A 65 1.25 3.29 12.28
C VAL A 65 1.04 1.90 11.66
N GLY A 66 -0.11 1.27 11.97
CA GLY A 66 -0.45 -0.04 11.42
C GLY A 66 -0.55 -0.05 9.89
N SER A 67 -1.19 0.98 9.31
CA SER A 67 -1.32 1.14 7.86
C SER A 67 0.04 1.32 7.18
N ASN A 68 0.97 2.06 7.80
CA ASN A 68 2.30 2.31 7.27
C ASN A 68 3.17 1.05 7.29
N VAL A 69 3.15 0.28 8.38
CA VAL A 69 3.79 -1.04 8.44
C VAL A 69 3.23 -1.94 7.35
N CYS A 70 1.91 -1.98 7.25
CA CYS A 70 1.24 -2.83 6.28
C CYS A 70 1.58 -2.48 4.83
N GLY A 71 1.66 -1.18 4.52
CA GLY A 71 2.11 -0.70 3.21
C GLY A 71 3.54 -1.11 2.87
N GLU A 72 4.46 -1.09 3.84
CA GLU A 72 5.84 -1.55 3.61
C GLU A 72 5.96 -3.06 3.42
N LEU A 73 5.22 -3.85 4.22
CA LEU A 73 5.19 -5.30 4.05
C LEU A 73 4.70 -5.68 2.64
N GLN A 74 3.67 -4.99 2.14
CA GLN A 74 3.16 -5.16 0.78
C GLN A 74 4.18 -4.73 -0.30
N ARG A 75 5.05 -3.75 -0.01
CA ARG A 75 6.18 -3.37 -0.87
C ARG A 75 7.32 -4.38 -0.85
N GLY A 76 7.20 -5.43 -0.06
CA GLY A 76 8.15 -6.53 0.01
C GLY A 76 9.14 -6.42 1.16
N GLN A 77 8.98 -5.46 2.07
CA GLN A 77 9.85 -5.35 3.23
C GLN A 77 9.68 -6.54 4.18
N SER A 78 10.76 -6.90 4.85
CA SER A 78 10.75 -7.93 5.91
C SER A 78 10.18 -7.36 7.20
N GLY A 79 9.50 -8.19 8.00
CA GLY A 79 9.01 -7.77 9.32
C GLY A 79 10.13 -7.24 10.24
N SER A 80 11.33 -7.81 10.18
CA SER A 80 12.48 -7.34 10.97
C SER A 80 12.94 -5.93 10.61
N ALA A 81 12.84 -5.54 9.33
CA ALA A 81 13.14 -4.17 8.89
C ALA A 81 12.09 -3.19 9.45
N GLU A 82 10.83 -3.62 9.47
CA GLU A 82 9.73 -2.82 10.02
C GLU A 82 9.82 -2.65 11.53
N VAL A 83 10.17 -3.71 12.26
CA VAL A 83 10.44 -3.64 13.71
C VAL A 83 11.53 -2.60 14.01
N SER A 84 12.62 -2.65 13.24
CA SER A 84 13.70 -1.67 13.38
C SER A 84 13.19 -0.27 13.06
N ARG A 85 12.46 -0.08 11.96
CA ARG A 85 11.93 1.22 11.55
C ARG A 85 10.98 1.83 12.59
N VAL A 86 10.03 1.04 13.09
CA VAL A 86 9.04 1.47 14.11
C VAL A 86 9.75 1.83 15.42
N SER A 87 10.71 1.02 15.86
CA SER A 87 11.46 1.32 17.10
C SER A 87 12.28 2.62 17.04
N HIS A 88 12.67 3.05 15.84
CA HIS A 88 13.38 4.31 15.62
C HIS A 88 12.45 5.52 15.38
N GLY A 89 11.15 5.36 15.61
CA GLY A 89 10.20 6.46 15.60
C GLY A 89 9.78 6.94 14.21
N ALA A 90 9.79 6.06 13.20
CA ALA A 90 9.42 6.43 11.84
C ALA A 90 8.00 7.00 11.68
N ASP A 91 7.12 6.71 12.65
CA ASP A 91 5.73 7.18 12.66
C ASP A 91 5.45 8.25 13.73
N GLY A 92 6.51 8.89 14.26
CA GLY A 92 6.42 10.01 15.20
C GLY A 92 6.46 9.65 16.68
N ASP A 93 6.32 8.36 17.03
CA ASP A 93 6.44 7.84 18.39
C ASP A 93 7.55 6.78 18.47
N PHE A 94 8.35 6.83 19.53
CA PHE A 94 9.40 5.84 19.78
C PHE A 94 8.82 4.67 20.57
N PHE A 95 9.00 3.47 20.03
CA PHE A 95 8.62 2.22 20.67
C PHE A 95 9.86 1.41 21.01
N THR A 96 9.83 0.66 22.10
CA THR A 96 10.85 -0.36 22.35
C THR A 96 10.83 -1.40 21.23
N LEU A 97 11.92 -2.18 21.08
CA LEU A 97 11.95 -3.28 20.12
C LEU A 97 10.80 -4.26 20.36
N ALA A 98 10.55 -4.65 21.62
CA ALA A 98 9.46 -5.54 21.99
C ALA A 98 8.09 -4.98 21.58
N GLU A 99 7.82 -3.71 21.88
CA GLU A 99 6.58 -3.05 21.45
C GLU A 99 6.46 -2.97 19.93
N SER A 100 7.57 -2.73 19.23
CA SER A 100 7.61 -2.67 17.77
C SER A 100 7.31 -4.03 17.13
N GLU A 101 7.76 -5.14 17.73
CA GLU A 101 7.39 -6.48 17.24
C GLU A 101 5.90 -6.78 17.41
N VAL A 102 5.30 -6.33 18.53
CA VAL A 102 3.85 -6.44 18.76
C VAL A 102 3.07 -5.62 17.73
N ILE A 103 3.49 -4.36 17.51
CA ILE A 103 2.92 -3.47 16.50
C ILE A 103 2.95 -4.11 15.11
N VAL A 104 4.12 -4.60 14.70
CA VAL A 104 4.32 -5.16 13.35
C VAL A 104 3.54 -6.46 13.17
N TYR A 105 3.48 -7.30 14.20
CA TYR A 105 2.69 -8.53 14.17
C TYR A 105 1.21 -8.25 13.96
N TRP A 106 0.61 -7.41 14.81
CA TRP A 106 -0.83 -7.15 14.72
C TRP A 106 -1.19 -6.33 13.47
N ALA A 107 -0.30 -5.48 12.97
CA ALA A 107 -0.49 -4.84 11.67
C ALA A 107 -0.57 -5.88 10.54
N ALA A 108 0.35 -6.85 10.53
CA ALA A 108 0.29 -7.94 9.55
C ALA A 108 -0.94 -8.83 9.76
N HIS A 109 -1.33 -9.12 10.99
CA HIS A 109 -2.42 -10.05 11.27
C HIS A 109 -3.80 -9.45 10.99
N ASP A 110 -4.04 -8.21 11.40
CA ASP A 110 -5.36 -7.57 11.33
C ASP A 110 -5.56 -6.74 10.06
N LEU A 111 -4.50 -6.11 9.54
CA LEU A 111 -4.60 -5.17 8.41
C LEU A 111 -4.18 -5.83 7.08
N CYS A 112 -3.08 -6.60 7.06
CA CYS A 112 -2.62 -7.33 5.86
C CYS A 112 -2.30 -8.80 6.12
N PRO A 113 -3.33 -9.65 6.36
CA PRO A 113 -3.15 -11.06 6.69
C PRO A 113 -2.39 -11.87 5.63
N ARG A 114 -2.29 -11.38 4.40
CA ARG A 114 -1.49 -11.98 3.32
C ARG A 114 0.02 -11.87 3.55
N GLU A 115 0.46 -10.91 4.34
CA GLU A 115 1.87 -10.62 4.61
C GLU A 115 2.35 -11.20 5.94
N VAL A 116 1.51 -11.93 6.69
CA VAL A 116 1.85 -12.53 8.00
C VAL A 116 3.10 -13.41 7.90
N SER A 117 3.30 -14.13 6.80
CA SER A 117 4.48 -14.96 6.58
C SER A 117 5.79 -14.18 6.48
N ARG A 118 5.74 -12.85 6.32
CA ARG A 118 6.92 -11.97 6.30
C ARG A 118 7.36 -11.52 7.68
N VAL A 119 6.51 -11.72 8.69
CA VAL A 119 6.80 -11.33 10.06
C VAL A 119 7.33 -12.55 10.82
N SER A 120 8.56 -12.44 11.29
CA SER A 120 9.12 -13.34 12.31
C SER A 120 8.97 -12.64 13.64
N VAL A 121 8.20 -13.22 14.55
CA VAL A 121 7.95 -12.66 15.89
C VAL A 121 8.75 -13.41 16.93
N SER A 122 9.65 -12.72 17.64
CA SER A 122 10.36 -13.32 18.76
C SER A 122 9.56 -13.19 20.06
N TRP A 123 8.78 -12.11 20.19
CA TRP A 123 7.94 -11.85 21.35
C TRP A 123 6.84 -12.89 21.61
N GLN A 124 6.27 -13.53 20.58
CA GLN A 124 5.27 -14.60 20.79
C GLN A 124 5.89 -15.85 21.42
N ASP A 125 7.17 -16.10 21.14
CA ASP A 125 7.90 -17.25 21.65
C ASP A 125 8.56 -16.98 23.01
N GLY A 126 8.40 -15.76 23.55
CA GLY A 126 8.95 -15.35 24.84
C GLY A 126 10.48 -15.36 24.90
N ARG A 127 11.16 -15.23 23.76
CA ARG A 127 12.62 -15.22 23.64
C ARG A 127 13.21 -13.82 23.60
#